data_AF-D8TJL1-F1
#
_entry.id   AF-D8TJL1-F1
#
_cell.length_a   1.000
_cell.length_b   1.000
_cell.length_c   1.000
_cell.angle_alpha   90.00
_cell.angle_beta   90.00
_cell.angle_gamma   90.00
#
_symmetry.space_group_name_H-M   'P 1'
#
loop_
_entity.id
_entity.type
_entity.pdbx_description
1 polymer ?
#
loop_
_entity_poly.entity_id
_entity_poly.type
_entity_poly.pdbx_seq_one_letter_code
_entity_poly.pdbx_strand_id
1 'polypeptide(L)'
;GTMDVHESELQGLYTWVDEIPLSRPKRNIARDFSDGAVLMAEVIHHFYPKIVELHNYSSANGLQQKMYNWNTLNAKVFKRLGFVVPKQDCEACCNCKPGAVERVLKLIKVKIAKFKE
;
A
#
# COMPACT_ATOMS: atom_id res chain seq x y z
N GLY A 1 -17.20 9.41 -9.81
CA GLY A 1 -17.62 8.49 -8.74
C GLY A 1 -16.38 7.87 -8.17
N THR A 2 -16.29 7.79 -6.84
CA THR A 2 -15.22 7.10 -6.13
C THR A 2 -15.02 5.70 -6.72
N MET A 3 -13.78 5.28 -6.94
CA MET A 3 -13.47 3.91 -7.37
C MET A 3 -13.79 2.97 -6.20
N ASP A 4 -15.06 2.63 -6.01
CA ASP A 4 -15.47 1.68 -4.99
C ASP A 4 -15.05 0.28 -5.43
N VAL A 5 -14.24 -0.38 -4.60
CA VAL A 5 -13.77 -1.75 -4.84
C VAL A 5 -14.92 -2.68 -4.50
N HIS A 6 -15.42 -3.44 -5.48
CA HIS A 6 -16.54 -4.35 -5.25
C HIS A 6 -16.12 -5.46 -4.26
N GLU A 7 -17.05 -5.96 -3.45
CA GLU A 7 -16.74 -6.96 -2.40
C GLU A 7 -16.06 -8.23 -2.96
N SER A 8 -16.47 -8.65 -4.16
CA SER A 8 -15.85 -9.76 -4.90
C SER A 8 -14.40 -9.47 -5.33
N GLU A 9 -14.08 -8.22 -5.68
CA GLU A 9 -12.72 -7.78 -5.98
C GLU A 9 -11.88 -7.65 -4.72
N LEU A 10 -12.50 -7.24 -3.61
CA LEU A 10 -11.87 -7.09 -2.31
C LEU A 10 -11.29 -8.42 -1.82
N GLN A 11 -12.08 -9.49 -1.91
CA GLN A 11 -11.65 -10.84 -1.54
C GLN A 11 -10.46 -11.31 -2.39
N GLY A 12 -10.48 -11.02 -3.70
CA GLY A 12 -9.37 -11.34 -4.60
C GLY A 12 -8.10 -10.53 -4.34
N LEU A 13 -8.22 -9.27 -3.90
CA LEU A 13 -7.08 -8.45 -3.47
C LEU A 13 -6.48 -8.99 -2.18
N TYR A 14 -7.31 -9.38 -1.21
CA TYR A 14 -6.85 -9.94 0.06
C TYR A 14 -6.18 -11.29 -0.11
N THR A 15 -6.75 -12.18 -0.94
CA THR A 15 -6.13 -13.47 -1.27
C THR A 15 -4.76 -13.26 -1.92
N TRP A 16 -4.66 -12.36 -2.90
CA TRP A 16 -3.39 -12.02 -3.55
C TRP A 16 -2.35 -11.48 -2.56
N VAL A 17 -2.76 -10.62 -1.62
CA VAL A 17 -1.85 -10.15 -0.57
C VAL A 17 -1.44 -11.29 0.36
N ASP A 18 -2.34 -12.23 0.66
CA ASP A 18 -2.08 -13.36 1.54
C ASP A 18 -1.07 -14.37 0.97
N GLU A 19 -1.07 -14.55 -0.35
CA GLU A 19 -0.07 -15.34 -1.08
C GLU A 19 1.36 -14.78 -0.94
N ILE A 20 1.52 -13.51 -0.61
CA ILE A 20 2.82 -12.86 -0.44
C ILE A 20 3.35 -13.13 0.97
N PRO A 21 4.58 -13.67 1.11
CA PRO A 21 5.22 -13.90 2.41
C PRO A 21 5.64 -12.57 3.05
N LEU A 22 4.68 -11.88 3.68
CA LEU A 22 4.92 -10.65 4.43
C LEU A 22 5.44 -10.97 5.84
N SER A 23 6.22 -10.07 6.42
CA SER A 23 6.89 -10.30 7.72
C SER A 23 5.93 -10.33 8.92
N ARG A 24 4.66 -9.94 8.74
CA ARG A 24 3.69 -9.82 9.83
C ARG A 24 2.42 -10.65 9.58
N PRO A 25 1.93 -11.39 10.58
CA PRO A 25 0.66 -12.12 10.48
C PRO A 25 -0.50 -11.14 10.41
N LYS A 26 -1.24 -11.17 9.28
CA LYS A 26 -2.39 -10.30 9.02
C LYS A 26 -3.56 -10.78 9.86
N ARG A 27 -4.01 -9.98 10.84
CA ARG A 27 -5.23 -10.28 11.61
C ARG A 27 -6.38 -9.37 11.23
N ASN A 28 -6.10 -8.14 10.77
CA ASN A 28 -7.15 -7.21 10.36
C ASN A 28 -6.59 -6.22 9.33
N ILE A 29 -6.83 -6.49 8.04
CA ILE A 29 -6.28 -5.71 6.92
C ILE A 29 -6.57 -4.21 7.06
N ALA A 30 -7.78 -3.78 7.41
CA ALA A 30 -8.07 -2.35 7.57
C ALA A 30 -7.22 -1.68 8.68
N ARG A 31 -6.87 -2.43 9.73
CA ARG A 31 -6.06 -1.93 10.86
C ARG A 31 -4.57 -2.04 10.59
N ASP A 32 -4.13 -3.15 10.03
CA ASP A 32 -2.73 -3.43 9.68
C ASP A 32 -2.27 -2.50 8.54
N PHE A 33 -3.18 -2.07 7.66
CA PHE A 33 -2.91 -1.08 6.63
C PHE A 33 -3.11 0.38 7.09
N SER A 34 -3.43 0.64 8.36
CA SER A 34 -3.31 1.99 8.93
C SER A 34 -1.84 2.44 8.97
N ASP A 35 -0.93 1.50 9.24
CA ASP A 35 0.52 1.62 9.05
C ASP A 35 0.92 1.16 7.63
N GLY A 36 -0.05 1.15 6.71
CA GLY A 36 -0.03 0.41 5.45
C GLY A 36 1.00 0.85 4.44
N ALA A 37 1.67 1.98 4.65
CA ALA A 37 2.85 2.31 3.86
C ALA A 37 3.96 1.26 4.02
N VAL A 38 4.15 0.72 5.24
CA VAL A 38 5.14 -0.35 5.50
C VAL A 38 4.72 -1.63 4.77
N LEU A 39 3.46 -2.03 4.92
CA LEU A 39 2.96 -3.27 4.33
C LEU A 39 2.88 -3.17 2.79
N MET A 40 2.54 -2.01 2.24
CA MET A 40 2.62 -1.75 0.81
C MET A 40 4.06 -1.77 0.31
N ALA A 41 5.01 -1.25 1.09
CA ALA A 41 6.43 -1.36 0.76
C ALA A 41 6.85 -2.83 0.71
N GLU A 42 6.46 -3.67 1.67
CA GLU A 42 6.77 -5.09 1.66
C GLU A 42 6.16 -5.82 0.45
N VAL A 43 4.89 -5.52 0.11
CA VAL A 43 4.24 -6.07 -1.09
C VAL A 43 5.04 -5.72 -2.34
N ILE A 44 5.42 -4.46 -2.54
CA ILE A 44 6.18 -4.05 -3.73
C ILE A 44 7.61 -4.62 -3.68
N HIS A 45 8.24 -4.68 -2.51
CA HIS A 45 9.58 -5.23 -2.32
C HIS A 45 9.64 -6.71 -2.68
N HIS A 46 8.57 -7.48 -2.44
CA HIS A 46 8.50 -8.88 -2.84
C HIS A 46 8.62 -9.06 -4.37
N PHE A 47 7.98 -8.19 -5.16
CA PHE A 47 8.05 -8.27 -6.63
C PHE A 47 9.28 -7.55 -7.20
N TYR A 48 9.63 -6.40 -6.63
CA TYR A 48 10.70 -5.52 -7.10
C TYR A 48 11.53 -5.00 -5.93
N PRO A 49 12.42 -5.82 -5.35
CA PRO A 49 13.20 -5.43 -4.17
C PRO A 49 14.12 -4.25 -4.44
N LYS A 50 14.56 -4.04 -5.68
CA LYS A 50 15.48 -2.95 -6.09
C LYS A 50 14.86 -1.56 -6.06
N ILE A 51 13.54 -1.45 -6.07
CA ILE A 51 12.86 -0.15 -6.04
C ILE A 51 12.35 0.23 -4.65
N VAL A 52 12.44 -0.69 -3.68
CA VAL A 52 11.94 -0.49 -2.31
C VAL A 52 13.03 -0.74 -1.28
N GLU A 53 13.36 0.31 -0.54
CA GLU A 53 14.23 0.26 0.63
C GLU A 53 13.39 0.16 1.91
N LEU A 54 13.16 -1.05 2.41
CA LEU A 54 12.29 -1.30 3.57
C LEU A 54 12.73 -0.57 4.85
N HIS A 55 14.04 -0.33 5.02
CA HIS A 55 14.60 0.37 6.18
C HIS A 55 14.15 1.84 6.29
N ASN A 56 13.61 2.44 5.21
CA ASN A 56 13.07 3.80 5.24
C ASN A 56 11.67 3.89 5.87
N TYR A 57 11.01 2.76 6.11
CA TYR A 57 9.64 2.73 6.62
C TYR A 57 9.63 2.09 8.00
N SER A 58 9.42 2.92 9.02
CA SER A 58 9.31 2.47 10.41
C SER A 58 7.85 2.43 10.83
N SER A 59 7.44 1.36 11.52
CA SER A 59 6.08 1.26 12.04
C SER A 59 5.74 2.41 12.97
N ALA A 60 4.56 3.00 12.77
CA ALA A 60 4.16 4.13 13.57
C ALA A 60 2.67 4.17 13.90
N ASN A 61 2.38 4.59 15.13
CA ASN A 61 1.01 4.77 15.59
C ASN A 61 0.49 6.20 15.34
N GLY A 62 1.39 7.18 15.23
CA GLY A 62 1.07 8.60 15.03
C GLY A 62 0.78 8.95 13.56
N LEU A 63 -0.26 9.77 13.33
CA LEU A 63 -0.68 10.22 12.00
C LEU A 63 0.44 10.91 11.21
N GLN A 64 1.26 11.75 11.87
CA GLN A 64 2.37 12.45 11.22
C GLN A 64 3.41 11.48 10.64
N GLN A 65 3.79 10.46 11.39
CA GLN A 65 4.77 9.47 10.96
C GLN A 65 4.21 8.54 9.88
N LYS A 66 2.92 8.17 9.98
CA LYS A 66 2.23 7.45 8.90
C LYS A 66 2.25 8.27 7.60
N MET A 67 1.89 9.55 7.67
CA MET A 67 1.94 10.45 6.52
C MET A 67 3.35 10.59 5.95
N TYR A 68 4.37 10.66 6.80
CA TYR A 68 5.77 10.65 6.36
C TYR A 68 6.13 9.37 5.58
N ASN A 69 5.76 8.20 6.09
CA ASN A 69 6.00 6.92 5.42
C ASN A 69 5.27 6.88 4.05
N TRP A 70 4.02 7.31 4.00
CA TRP A 70 3.23 7.39 2.77
C TRP A 70 3.84 8.34 1.74
N ASN A 71 4.27 9.53 2.15
CA ASN A 71 4.92 10.49 1.26
C ASN A 71 6.25 9.95 0.73
N THR A 72 7.02 9.27 1.57
CA THR A 72 8.28 8.63 1.18
C THR A 72 8.05 7.52 0.16
N LEU A 73 7.04 6.66 0.39
CA LEU A 73 6.68 5.58 -0.52
C LEU A 73 6.23 6.13 -1.88
N ASN A 74 5.48 7.23 -1.87
CA ASN A 74 5.02 7.89 -3.06
C ASN A 74 6.18 8.47 -3.89
N ALA A 75 7.11 9.17 -3.23
CA ALA A 75 8.24 9.81 -3.89
C ALA A 75 9.29 8.81 -4.40
N LYS A 76 9.59 7.76 -3.63
CA LYS A 76 10.65 6.79 -3.95
C LYS A 76 10.16 5.59 -4.78
N VAL A 77 8.94 5.11 -4.55
CA VAL A 77 8.45 3.84 -5.11
C VAL A 77 7.36 4.06 -6.14
N PHE A 78 6.25 4.73 -5.77
CA PHE A 78 5.12 4.90 -6.70
C PHE A 78 5.52 5.68 -7.95
N LYS A 79 6.35 6.73 -7.77
CA LYS A 79 6.90 7.48 -8.90
C LYS A 79 7.69 6.60 -9.88
N ARG A 80 8.43 5.60 -9.37
CA ARG A 80 9.16 4.63 -10.22
C ARG A 80 8.21 3.64 -10.91
N LEU A 81 7.14 3.23 -10.23
CA LEU A 81 6.04 2.45 -10.82
C LEU A 81 5.16 3.26 -11.80
N GLY A 82 5.45 4.55 -12.01
CA GLY A 82 4.74 5.40 -12.96
C GLY A 82 3.36 5.85 -12.48
N PHE A 83 3.19 6.10 -11.18
CA PHE A 83 2.00 6.77 -10.64
C PHE A 83 2.33 7.56 -9.37
N VAL A 84 1.39 8.41 -8.94
CA VAL A 84 1.50 9.17 -7.70
C VAL A 84 0.15 9.10 -7.01
N VAL A 85 0.15 8.83 -5.71
CA VAL A 85 -1.07 8.87 -4.88
C VAL A 85 -1.24 10.29 -4.33
N PRO A 86 -2.38 10.96 -4.51
CA PRO A 86 -2.56 12.31 -4.01
C PRO A 86 -2.57 12.32 -2.47
N LYS A 87 -2.13 13.44 -1.88
CA LYS A 87 -2.03 13.60 -0.42
C LYS A 87 -3.33 13.25 0.31
N GLN A 88 -4.48 13.60 -0.27
CA GLN A 88 -5.80 13.32 0.28
C GLN A 88 -6.08 11.81 0.41
N ASP A 89 -5.63 10.99 -0.55
CA ASP A 89 -5.76 9.54 -0.49
C ASP A 89 -4.78 8.95 0.54
N CYS A 90 -3.56 9.50 0.65
CA CYS A 90 -2.63 9.12 1.71
C CYS A 90 -3.21 9.43 3.11
N GLU A 91 -3.81 10.61 3.29
CA GLU A 91 -4.49 11.00 4.53
C GLU A 91 -5.69 10.08 4.80
N ALA A 92 -6.46 9.72 3.78
CA ALA A 92 -7.56 8.75 3.92
C ALA A 92 -7.06 7.37 4.35
N CYS A 93 -5.92 6.90 3.82
CA CYS A 93 -5.30 5.65 4.25
C CYS A 93 -4.82 5.73 5.70
N CYS A 94 -4.15 6.83 6.10
CA CYS A 94 -3.67 7.01 7.46
C CYS A 94 -4.80 7.06 8.50
N ASN A 95 -5.97 7.58 8.11
CA ASN A 95 -7.17 7.66 8.95
C ASN A 95 -8.03 6.38 8.91
N CYS A 96 -7.55 5.29 8.30
CA CYS A 96 -8.31 4.04 8.14
C CYS A 96 -9.67 4.24 7.46
N LYS A 97 -9.79 5.20 6.53
CA LYS A 97 -11.05 5.42 5.81
C LYS A 97 -11.38 4.15 5.01
N PRO A 98 -12.58 3.58 5.17
CA PRO A 98 -12.99 2.39 4.43
C PRO A 98 -12.78 2.55 2.92
N GLY A 99 -12.19 1.54 2.28
CA GLY A 99 -11.93 1.53 0.84
C GLY A 99 -10.71 2.35 0.39
N ALA A 100 -10.09 3.18 1.24
CA ALA A 100 -8.96 4.02 0.82
C ALA A 100 -7.72 3.19 0.51
N VAL A 101 -7.37 2.28 1.41
CA VAL A 101 -6.25 1.37 1.26
C VAL A 101 -6.45 0.45 0.05
N GLU A 102 -7.66 -0.06 -0.10
CA GLU A 102 -7.99 -1.07 -1.10
C GLU A 102 -7.95 -0.48 -2.51
N ARG A 103 -8.33 0.79 -2.68
CA ARG A 103 -8.12 1.53 -3.93
C ARG A 103 -6.64 1.60 -4.30
N VAL A 104 -5.79 1.97 -3.35
CA VAL A 104 -4.35 2.09 -3.59
C VAL A 104 -3.73 0.71 -3.85
N LEU A 105 -4.14 -0.32 -3.11
CA LEU A 105 -3.69 -1.69 -3.31
C LEU A 105 -4.07 -2.22 -4.70
N LYS A 106 -5.30 -1.96 -5.15
CA LYS A 106 -5.75 -2.31 -6.51
C LYS A 106 -4.87 -1.64 -7.57
N LEU A 107 -4.58 -0.35 -7.38
CA LEU A 107 -3.71 0.39 -8.30
C LEU A 107 -2.29 -0.20 -8.34
N ILE A 108 -1.71 -0.51 -7.18
CA ILE A 108 -0.39 -1.15 -7.05
C ILE A 108 -0.39 -2.49 -7.79
N LYS A 109 -1.38 -3.36 -7.58
CA LYS A 109 -1.46 -4.67 -8.25
C LYS A 109 -1.43 -4.53 -9.77
N VAL A 110 -2.19 -3.59 -10.32
CA VAL A 110 -2.20 -3.30 -11.76
C VAL A 110 -0.85 -2.74 -12.24
N LYS A 111 -0.23 -1.87 -11.44
CA LYS A 111 1.04 -1.23 -11.79
C LYS A 111 2.21 -2.20 -11.74
N ILE A 112 2.30 -3.04 -10.71
CA ILE A 112 3.27 -4.14 -10.60
C ILE A 112 3.16 -5.06 -11.81
N ALA A 113 1.95 -5.50 -12.17
CA ALA A 113 1.76 -6.40 -13.33
C ALA A 113 2.18 -5.78 -14.67
N LYS A 114 2.21 -4.44 -14.78
CA LYS A 114 2.63 -3.71 -15.98
C LYS A 114 4.08 -3.19 -15.90
N PHE A 115 4.69 -3.21 -14.72
CA PHE A 115 6.02 -2.70 -14.50
C PHE A 115 7.02 -3.69 -15.12
N LYS A 116 7.88 -3.17 -15.99
CA LYS A 116 9.01 -3.90 -16.57
C LYS A 116 10.26 -3.18 -16.07
N GLU A 117 11.09 -3.88 -15.30
CA GLU A 117 12.36 -3.36 -14.79
C GLU A 117 13.35 -3.10 -15.93
#